data_AF-X0CHR9-F1
#
_entry.id   AF-X0CHR9-F1
#
_cell.length_a   1.000
_cell.length_b   1.000
_cell.length_c   1.000
_cell.angle_alpha   90.00
_cell.angle_beta   90.00
_cell.angle_gamma   90.00
#
_symmetry.space_group_name_H-M   'P 1'
#
loop_
_entity.id
_entity.type
_entity.pdbx_description
1 polymer ?
#
loop_
_entity_poly.entity_id
_entity_poly.type
_entity_poly.pdbx_seq_one_letter_code
_entity_poly.pdbx_strand_id
1 'polypeptide(L)'
;MGITHKDDLCGLGDTGGAAEWTRTLFAPQPGFKPMDIYPGYSADFMDQKHLAVVGGSWALHPRIAGRKSFLNWWQKKYLWPWVTFRLVRDIE
;
A
#
# COMPACT_ATOMS: atom_id res chain seq x y z
N MET A 1 16.86 13.22 7.48
CA MET A 1 16.36 11.97 6.87
C MET A 1 15.80 11.15 8.01
N GLY A 2 14.49 11.22 8.26
CA GLY A 2 13.87 10.62 9.44
C GLY A 2 13.38 9.21 9.13
N ILE A 3 13.85 8.23 9.89
CA ILE A 3 13.29 6.86 9.92
C ILE A 3 12.00 6.87 10.77
N THR A 4 11.71 7.97 11.46
CA THR A 4 10.55 8.18 12.33
C THR A 4 9.64 9.30 11.85
N HIS A 5 8.35 9.22 12.19
CA HIS A 5 7.35 10.27 12.05
C HIS A 5 6.59 10.39 13.38
N LYS A 6 6.69 11.54 14.05
CA LYS A 6 6.11 11.78 15.39
C LYS A 6 6.51 10.70 16.40
N ASP A 7 7.81 10.43 16.46
CA ASP A 7 8.45 9.44 17.35
C ASP A 7 8.18 7.96 17.06
N ASP A 8 7.27 7.64 16.14
CA ASP A 8 7.04 6.27 15.65
C ASP A 8 7.92 5.94 14.44
N LEU A 9 8.40 4.70 14.35
CA LEU A 9 9.16 4.22 13.19
C LEU A 9 8.25 4.13 11.95
N CYS A 10 8.66 4.76 10.84
CA CYS A 10 7.91 4.72 9.58
C CYS A 10 7.84 3.28 9.05
N GLY A 11 6.62 2.81 8.75
CA GLY A 11 6.39 1.42 8.34
C GLY A 11 6.30 0.43 9.50
N LEU A 12 6.37 0.89 10.75
CA LEU A 12 6.00 0.08 11.91
C LEU A 12 4.48 0.03 12.00
N GLY A 13 3.92 -1.12 11.62
CA GLY A 13 2.53 -1.47 11.86
C GLY A 13 2.41 -2.53 12.95
N ASP A 14 1.23 -2.64 13.56
CA ASP A 14 0.89 -3.64 14.61
C ASP A 14 1.22 -5.08 14.19
N THR A 15 1.34 -5.32 12.89
CA THR A 15 1.61 -6.61 12.25
C THR A 15 3.10 -6.86 11.96
N GLY A 16 4.01 -6.20 12.69
CA GLY A 16 5.46 -6.46 12.60
C GLY A 16 6.15 -5.74 11.44
N GLY A 17 5.56 -4.64 10.97
CA GLY A 17 6.11 -3.83 9.88
C GLY A 17 6.07 -4.54 8.52
N ALA A 18 4.96 -5.19 8.20
CA ALA A 18 4.61 -5.60 6.85
C ALA A 18 3.47 -4.72 6.33
N ALA A 19 3.37 -4.57 5.02
CA ALA A 19 2.23 -3.88 4.42
C ALA A 19 0.97 -4.75 4.56
N GLU A 20 -0.23 -4.18 4.41
CA GLU A 20 -1.48 -4.87 4.77
C GLU A 20 -2.40 -5.04 3.56
N TRP A 21 -2.85 -6.27 3.34
CA TRP A 21 -3.85 -6.59 2.32
C TRP A 21 -5.18 -5.91 2.62
N THR A 22 -5.82 -5.40 1.57
CA THR A 22 -7.22 -5.00 1.59
C THR A 22 -8.03 -5.87 0.63
N ARG A 23 -9.36 -5.93 0.80
CA ARG A 23 -10.26 -6.55 -0.19
C ARG A 23 -10.47 -5.65 -1.43
N THR A 24 -10.06 -4.40 -1.36
CA THR A 24 -10.31 -3.38 -2.38
C THR A 24 -9.43 -3.59 -3.61
N LEU A 25 -10.02 -3.48 -4.81
CA LEU A 25 -9.24 -3.49 -6.05
C LEU A 25 -8.36 -2.23 -6.13
N PHE A 26 -7.16 -2.37 -6.68
CA PHE A 26 -6.38 -1.21 -7.07
C PHE A 26 -7.02 -0.59 -8.31
N ALA A 27 -7.66 0.57 -8.13
CA ALA A 27 -8.52 1.20 -9.12
C ALA A 27 -8.36 2.73 -9.09
N PRO A 28 -8.81 3.45 -10.14
CA PRO A 28 -8.72 4.91 -10.17
C PRO A 28 -9.51 5.53 -9.02
N GLN A 29 -8.89 6.43 -8.27
CA GLN A 29 -9.58 7.29 -7.31
C GLN A 29 -10.38 8.37 -8.06
N PRO A 30 -11.39 9.00 -7.44
CA PRO A 30 -12.10 10.12 -8.04
C PRO A 30 -11.13 11.22 -8.53
N GLY A 31 -11.21 11.57 -9.81
CA GLY A 31 -10.32 12.56 -10.43
C GLY A 31 -8.91 12.07 -10.75
N PHE A 32 -8.65 10.76 -10.73
CA PHE A 32 -7.36 10.20 -11.10
C PHE A 32 -6.94 10.64 -12.51
N LYS A 33 -5.73 11.20 -12.60
CA LYS A 33 -5.01 11.45 -13.85
C LYS A 33 -3.64 10.77 -13.73
N PRO A 34 -3.23 9.94 -14.71
CA PRO A 34 -1.88 9.39 -14.73
C PRO A 34 -0.83 10.50 -14.80
N MET A 35 0.35 10.26 -14.24
CA MET A 35 1.46 11.21 -14.34
C MET A 35 1.91 11.36 -15.80
N ASP A 36 2.11 12.60 -16.26
CA ASP A 36 2.45 12.85 -17.66
C ASP A 36 3.80 12.20 -18.07
N ILE A 37 4.77 12.15 -17.16
CA ILE A 37 6.10 11.56 -17.42
C ILE A 37 6.18 10.04 -17.22
N TYR A 38 5.21 9.44 -16.51
CA TYR A 38 5.19 8.01 -16.25
C TYR A 38 3.74 7.51 -16.09
N PRO A 39 2.98 7.47 -17.19
CA PRO A 39 1.55 7.19 -17.12
C PRO A 39 1.24 5.74 -16.70
N GLY A 40 2.09 4.80 -17.09
CA GLY A 40 1.94 3.36 -16.78
C GLY A 40 2.25 2.98 -15.33
N TYR A 41 2.76 3.90 -14.49
CA TYR A 41 3.12 3.58 -13.10
C TYR A 41 1.95 2.98 -12.31
N SER A 42 0.75 3.54 -12.50
CA SER A 42 -0.47 3.05 -11.84
C SER A 42 -1.54 2.58 -12.82
N ALA A 43 -1.68 3.25 -13.96
CA ALA A 43 -2.79 3.00 -14.89
C ALA A 43 -2.82 1.55 -15.40
N ASP A 44 -1.66 0.98 -15.72
CA ASP A 44 -1.55 -0.37 -16.28
C ASP A 44 -1.97 -1.48 -15.31
N PHE A 45 -1.97 -1.19 -14.00
CA PHE A 45 -2.32 -2.13 -12.94
C PHE A 45 -3.73 -1.93 -12.39
N MET A 46 -4.45 -0.92 -12.86
CA MET A 46 -5.87 -0.68 -12.57
C MET A 46 -6.76 -1.59 -13.44
N ASP A 47 -6.40 -2.87 -13.51
CA ASP A 47 -6.88 -3.87 -14.47
C ASP A 47 -7.86 -4.89 -13.84
N GLN A 48 -8.34 -4.61 -12.63
CA GLN A 48 -9.17 -5.49 -11.81
C GLN A 48 -8.51 -6.82 -11.39
N LYS A 49 -7.19 -6.97 -11.57
CA LYS A 49 -6.44 -8.17 -11.12
C LYS A 49 -5.63 -7.92 -9.86
N HIS A 50 -5.37 -6.65 -9.54
CA HIS A 50 -4.59 -6.24 -8.39
C HIS A 50 -5.49 -5.75 -7.25
N LEU A 51 -5.13 -6.11 -6.02
CA LEU A 51 -5.71 -5.51 -4.83
C LEU A 51 -4.81 -4.39 -4.33
N ALA A 52 -5.42 -3.37 -3.74
CA ALA A 52 -4.70 -2.33 -3.03
C ALA A 52 -4.13 -2.90 -1.72
N VAL A 53 -2.90 -2.50 -1.42
CA VAL A 53 -2.16 -2.82 -0.20
C VAL A 53 -1.77 -1.51 0.45
N VAL A 54 -2.03 -1.39 1.76
CA VAL A 54 -1.85 -0.15 2.51
C VAL A 54 -0.71 -0.25 3.52
N GLY A 55 -0.29 0.90 4.05
CA GLY A 55 0.80 0.99 5.00
C GLY A 55 2.17 0.90 4.33
N GLY A 56 3.10 0.20 4.96
CA GLY A 56 4.45 -0.02 4.46
C GLY A 56 5.09 -1.19 5.18
N SER A 57 6.07 -1.81 4.53
CA SER A 57 6.89 -2.84 5.17
C SER A 57 8.25 -2.28 5.60
N TRP A 58 8.95 -2.99 6.48
CA TRP A 58 10.33 -2.72 6.87
C TRP A 58 11.30 -2.68 5.68
N ALA A 59 10.94 -3.35 4.57
CA ALA A 59 11.72 -3.38 3.34
C ALA A 59 11.45 -2.18 2.42
N LEU A 60 10.43 -1.36 2.71
CA LEU A 60 10.08 -0.18 1.92
C LEU A 60 10.77 1.06 2.47
N HIS A 61 11.32 1.89 1.59
CA HIS A 61 12.06 3.10 1.99
C HIS A 61 11.20 4.01 2.90
N PRO A 62 11.72 4.51 4.05
CA PRO A 62 10.93 5.22 5.06
C PRO A 62 10.13 6.42 4.55
N ARG A 63 10.68 7.17 3.58
CA ARG A 63 9.98 8.31 2.95
C ARG A 63 8.68 7.92 2.22
N ILE A 64 8.54 6.66 1.82
CA ILE A 64 7.33 6.12 1.20
C ILE A 64 6.51 5.40 2.25
N ALA A 65 7.13 4.53 3.05
CA ALA A 65 6.45 3.76 4.09
C ALA A 65 5.72 4.63 5.14
N GLY A 66 6.23 5.84 5.42
CA GLY A 66 5.57 6.79 6.32
C GLY A 66 4.37 7.54 5.71
N ARG A 67 4.07 7.38 4.42
CA ARG A 67 2.97 8.08 3.76
C ARG A 67 1.66 7.31 3.92
N LYS A 68 0.71 7.89 4.65
CA LYS A 68 -0.65 7.34 4.79
C LYS A 68 -1.42 7.21 3.47
N SER A 69 -1.07 8.01 2.46
CA SER A 69 -1.73 8.03 1.17
C SER A 69 -1.12 7.08 0.13
N PHE A 70 -0.02 6.40 0.45
CA PHE A 70 0.64 5.50 -0.49
C PHE A 70 -0.19 4.22 -0.62
N LEU A 71 -0.42 3.80 -1.86
CA LEU A 71 -1.04 2.53 -2.18
C LEU A 71 -0.01 1.68 -2.92
N ASN A 72 0.29 0.52 -2.35
CA ASN A 72 0.95 -0.56 -3.07
C ASN A 72 -0.12 -1.44 -3.73
N TRP A 73 0.27 -2.32 -4.65
CA TRP A 73 -0.68 -3.21 -5.32
C TRP A 73 -0.03 -4.52 -5.76
N TRP A 74 -0.75 -5.61 -5.56
CA TRP A 74 -0.28 -6.95 -5.90
C TRP A 74 -1.45 -7.83 -6.36
N GLN A 75 -1.15 -8.81 -7.22
CA GLN A 75 -2.12 -9.85 -7.55
C GLN A 75 -2.29 -10.79 -6.35
N LYS A 76 -3.52 -11.24 -6.10
CA LYS A 76 -3.85 -12.16 -5.00
C LYS A 76 -2.99 -13.43 -4.94
N LYS A 77 -2.55 -13.92 -6.09
CA LYS A 77 -1.76 -15.17 -6.21
C LYS A 77 -0.26 -14.95 -6.12
N TYR A 78 0.20 -13.71 -6.02
CA TYR A 78 1.62 -13.39 -5.92
C TYR A 78 2.12 -13.59 -4.50
N LEU A 79 3.04 -14.54 -4.29
CA LEU A 79 3.44 -15.03 -2.96
C LEU A 79 4.65 -14.33 -2.34
N TRP A 80 5.33 -13.49 -3.11
CA TRP A 80 6.60 -12.89 -2.70
C TRP A 80 6.55 -11.47 -2.09
N PRO A 81 5.40 -10.78 -1.93
CA PRO A 81 5.42 -9.44 -1.38
C PRO A 81 5.45 -9.50 0.15
N TRP A 82 6.13 -8.54 0.80
CA TRP A 82 6.18 -8.38 2.25
C TRP A 82 4.84 -7.82 2.80
N VAL A 83 3.79 -8.63 2.70
CA VAL A 83 2.40 -8.23 2.97
C VAL A 83 1.75 -9.25 3.90
N THR A 84 1.09 -8.74 4.93
CA THR A 84 0.29 -9.49 5.91
C THR A 84 -1.17 -9.02 5.84
N PHE A 85 -1.99 -9.39 6.81
CA PHE A 85 -3.38 -8.96 6.91
C PHE A 85 -3.69 -8.40 8.29
N ARG A 86 -4.62 -7.44 8.32
CA ARG A 86 -5.27 -6.95 9.53
C ARG A 86 -6.75 -7.31 9.46
N LEU A 87 -7.27 -7.97 10.48
CA LEU A 87 -8.69 -8.31 10.53
C LEU A 87 -9.52 -7.09 10.91
N VAL A 88 -10.65 -6.94 10.23
CA VAL A 88 -11.67 -5.94 10.52
C VAL A 88 -13.02 -6.64 10.56
N ARG A 89 -13.96 -6.09 11.33
CA ARG A 89 -15.35 -6.55 11.40
C ARG A 89 -16.27 -5.35 11.42
N ASP A 90 -17.50 -5.57 10.98
CA ASP A 90 -18.54 -4.57 11.12
C ASP A 90 -18.87 -4.34 12.61
N ILE A 91 -19.27 -3.12 12.91
CA ILE A 91 -19.84 -2.76 14.21
C ILE A 91 -21.33 -3.06 14.07
N GLU A 92 -21.81 -3.99 14.88
CA GLU A 92 -23.25 -4.28 15.03
C GLU A 92 -23.97 -3.10 15.70
#